data_AF-A0A9Q3PXQ7-F1
#
_entry.id   AF-A0A9Q3PXQ7-F1
#
_cell.length_a   1.000
_cell.length_b   1.000
_cell.length_c   1.000
_cell.angle_alpha   90.00
_cell.angle_beta   90.00
_cell.angle_gamma   90.00
#
_symmetry.space_group_name_H-M   'P 1'
#
loop_
_entity.id
_entity.type
_entity.pdbx_description
1 polymer ?
#
loop_
_entity_poly.entity_id
_entity_poly.type
_entity_poly.pdbx_seq_one_letter_code
_entity_poly.pdbx_strand_id
1 'polypeptide(L)'
;MKEIHDRGNWPWWKSQIIQNYRNSTWIWKKNMSFEKDKYSVEKDPYGWCLRQYKRLKAIDPQMNIQMRNHKLLTQIPGAPEHAIKCRRNKSCNLDEIANTLQDVRNRKNIGKYSP
;
A
#
# COMPACT_ATOMS: atom_id res chain seq x y z
N MET A 1 32.76 -22.62 -19.29
CA MET A 1 31.99 -21.46 -18.80
C MET A 1 31.79 -21.65 -17.31
N LYS A 2 32.34 -20.77 -16.46
CA LYS A 2 32.12 -20.87 -15.01
C LYS A 2 30.77 -20.22 -14.71
N GLU A 3 29.77 -21.03 -14.37
CA GLU A 3 28.56 -20.55 -13.70
C GLU A 3 28.98 -20.03 -12.33
N ILE A 4 29.33 -18.75 -12.28
CA ILE A 4 29.60 -18.05 -11.03
C ILE A 4 28.26 -17.95 -10.33
N HIS A 5 28.06 -18.90 -9.41
CA HIS A 5 26.95 -18.95 -8.48
C HIS A 5 26.66 -17.56 -7.91
N ASP A 6 25.50 -17.04 -8.29
CA ASP A 6 24.84 -15.82 -7.80
C ASP A 6 24.37 -15.97 -6.33
N ARG A 7 25.07 -16.81 -5.54
CA ARG A 7 24.72 -17.23 -4.18
C ARG A 7 24.73 -16.08 -3.16
N GLY A 8 25.32 -14.94 -3.48
CA GLY A 8 25.30 -13.71 -2.66
C GLY A 8 24.31 -12.63 -3.13
N ASN A 9 23.62 -12.84 -4.25
CA ASN A 9 22.78 -11.81 -4.86
C ASN A 9 21.34 -11.90 -4.33
N TRP A 10 20.98 -10.99 -3.41
CA TRP A 10 19.65 -10.95 -2.80
C TRP A 10 18.50 -10.86 -3.83
N PRO A 11 18.58 -10.02 -4.89
CA PRO A 11 17.64 -10.06 -6.01
C PRO A 11 17.38 -11.46 -6.58
N TRP A 12 18.43 -12.27 -6.77
CA TRP A 12 18.32 -13.64 -7.28
C TRP A 12 17.58 -14.53 -6.28
N TRP A 13 18.01 -14.54 -5.01
CA TRP A 13 17.36 -15.33 -3.96
C TRP A 13 15.90 -14.94 -3.77
N LYS A 14 15.60 -13.64 -3.83
CA LYS A 14 14.22 -13.15 -3.76
C LYS A 14 13.39 -13.67 -4.93
N SER A 15 13.95 -13.71 -6.14
CA SER A 15 13.29 -14.30 -7.31
C SER A 15 12.99 -15.78 -7.09
N GLN A 16 13.98 -16.55 -6.61
CA GLN A 16 13.82 -17.98 -6.32
C GLN A 16 12.79 -18.27 -5.22
N ILE A 17 12.76 -17.46 -4.16
CA ILE A 17 11.75 -17.57 -3.10
C ILE A 17 10.35 -17.28 -3.67
N ILE A 18 10.22 -16.24 -4.49
CA ILE A 18 8.96 -15.93 -5.16
C ILE A 18 8.55 -17.09 -6.07
N GLN A 19 9.44 -17.59 -6.91
CA GLN A 19 9.11 -18.68 -7.84
C GLN A 19 8.65 -19.96 -7.14
N ASN A 20 9.32 -20.35 -6.04
CA ASN A 20 9.04 -21.62 -5.37
C ASN A 20 7.91 -21.54 -4.32
N TYR A 21 7.70 -20.37 -3.70
CA TYR A 21 6.75 -20.22 -2.58
C TYR A 21 5.56 -19.30 -2.88
N ARG A 22 5.52 -18.63 -4.04
CA ARG A 22 4.34 -17.86 -4.49
C ARG A 22 3.32 -18.79 -5.13
N ASN A 23 2.70 -19.63 -4.31
CA ASN A 23 1.54 -20.41 -4.74
C ASN A 23 0.24 -19.58 -4.68
N SER A 24 -0.78 -20.03 -5.41
CA SER A 24 -2.08 -19.35 -5.52
C SER A 24 -2.74 -19.11 -4.16
N THR A 25 -2.57 -20.05 -3.21
CA THR A 25 -3.07 -19.92 -1.83
C THR A 25 -2.41 -18.77 -1.08
N TRP A 26 -1.11 -18.57 -1.23
CA TRP A 26 -0.39 -17.45 -0.61
C TRP A 26 -0.83 -16.12 -1.20
N ILE A 27 -0.97 -16.02 -2.53
CA ILE A 27 -1.48 -14.82 -3.19
C ILE A 27 -2.89 -14.50 -2.67
N TRP A 28 -3.77 -15.51 -2.60
CA TRP A 28 -5.11 -15.37 -2.07
C TRP A 28 -5.10 -14.85 -0.63
N LYS A 29 -4.27 -15.41 0.26
CA LYS A 29 -4.11 -14.91 1.64
C LYS A 29 -3.63 -13.45 1.69
N LYS A 30 -2.74 -13.03 0.78
CA LYS A 30 -2.28 -11.63 0.69
C LYS A 30 -3.38 -10.71 0.19
N ASN A 31 -4.16 -11.12 -0.81
CA ASN A 31 -5.34 -10.38 -1.27
C ASN A 31 -6.36 -10.20 -0.15
N MET A 32 -6.70 -11.27 0.57
CA MET A 32 -7.61 -11.20 1.73
C MET A 32 -7.07 -10.26 2.82
N SER A 33 -5.76 -10.29 3.08
CA SER A 33 -5.14 -9.39 4.07
C SER A 33 -5.17 -7.93 3.62
N PHE A 34 -5.07 -7.68 2.32
CA PHE A 34 -5.18 -6.35 1.74
C PHE A 34 -6.62 -5.81 1.85
N GLU A 35 -7.61 -6.62 1.46
CA GLU A 35 -9.03 -6.24 1.43
C GLU A 35 -9.64 -6.03 2.82
N LYS A 36 -9.20 -6.82 3.82
CA LYS A 36 -9.68 -6.72 5.21
C LYS A 36 -9.14 -5.50 5.96
N ASP A 37 -7.97 -4.99 5.60
CA ASP A 37 -7.29 -3.90 6.32
C ASP A 37 -7.66 -2.53 5.74
N LYS A 38 -8.95 -2.19 5.81
CA LYS A 38 -9.46 -0.86 5.43
C LYS A 38 -8.84 0.24 6.29
N TYR A 39 -8.63 1.42 5.72
CA TYR A 39 -8.15 2.58 6.46
C TYR A 39 -9.19 3.06 7.47
N SER A 40 -8.72 3.47 8.65
CA SER A 40 -9.49 4.21 9.64
C SER A 40 -8.65 5.37 10.16
N VAL A 41 -9.30 6.46 10.56
CA VAL A 41 -8.63 7.71 10.98
C VAL A 41 -7.77 7.53 12.25
N GLU A 42 -7.98 6.45 12.99
CA GLU A 42 -7.19 6.09 14.18
C GLU A 42 -5.83 5.50 13.82
N LYS A 43 -5.67 4.94 12.62
CA LYS A 43 -4.42 4.34 12.15
C LYS A 43 -3.42 5.43 11.80
N ASP A 44 -2.14 5.11 11.99
CA ASP A 44 -1.04 5.90 11.43
C ASP A 44 -1.13 5.89 9.89
N PRO A 45 -1.32 7.07 9.24
CA PRO A 45 -1.50 7.14 7.78
C PRO A 45 -0.32 6.58 7.01
N TYR A 46 0.91 6.98 7.37
CA TYR A 46 2.10 6.58 6.64
C TYR A 46 2.37 5.07 6.79
N GLY A 47 2.32 4.55 8.01
CA GLY A 47 2.49 3.14 8.30
C GLY A 47 1.43 2.26 7.64
N TRP A 48 0.17 2.71 7.58
CA TRP A 48 -0.89 2.01 6.86
C TRP A 48 -0.64 2.01 5.34
N CYS A 49 -0.38 3.17 4.74
CA CYS A 49 -0.08 3.33 3.31
C CYS A 49 1.10 2.44 2.89
N LEU A 50 2.21 2.48 3.63
CA LEU A 50 3.41 1.68 3.36
C LEU A 50 3.13 0.18 3.45
N ARG A 51 2.36 -0.27 4.45
CA ARG A 51 2.00 -1.68 4.62
C ARG A 51 1.15 -2.19 3.46
N GLN A 52 0.14 -1.41 3.02
CA GLN A 52 -0.69 -1.78 1.89
C GLN A 52 0.09 -1.77 0.57
N TYR A 53 0.98 -0.78 0.39
CA TYR A 53 1.86 -0.71 -0.77
C TYR A 53 2.77 -1.96 -0.87
N LYS A 54 3.34 -2.41 0.25
CA LYS A 54 4.14 -3.65 0.32
C LYS A 54 3.30 -4.89 -0.02
N ARG A 55 2.04 -4.97 0.43
CA ARG A 55 1.13 -6.07 0.07
C ARG A 55 0.82 -6.09 -1.42
N LEU A 56 0.50 -4.96 -2.02
CA LEU A 56 0.25 -4.86 -3.46
C LEU A 56 1.47 -5.26 -4.28
N LYS A 57 2.67 -4.81 -3.90
CA LYS A 57 3.94 -5.23 -4.53
C LYS A 57 4.22 -6.72 -4.38
N ALA A 58 3.75 -7.34 -3.30
CA ALA A 58 3.89 -8.78 -3.07
C ALA A 58 2.88 -9.60 -3.87
N ILE A 59 1.65 -9.10 -4.02
CA ILE A 59 0.59 -9.70 -4.84
C ILE A 59 0.98 -9.67 -6.32
N ASP A 60 1.38 -8.49 -6.81
CA ASP A 60 1.78 -8.26 -8.19
C ASP A 60 2.98 -7.29 -8.24
N PRO A 61 4.20 -7.83 -8.41
CA PRO A 61 5.41 -7.02 -8.52
C PRO A 61 5.43 -6.09 -9.74
N GLN A 62 4.72 -6.43 -10.82
CA GLN A 62 4.69 -5.67 -12.07
C GLN A 62 3.58 -4.61 -12.12
N MET A 63 2.76 -4.54 -11.06
CA MET A 63 1.71 -3.53 -10.94
C MET A 63 2.30 -2.12 -11.01
N ASN A 64 1.84 -1.36 -12.02
CA ASN A 64 2.24 0.03 -12.20
C ASN A 64 1.77 0.91 -11.02
N ILE A 65 2.40 2.07 -10.87
CA ILE A 65 2.15 2.98 -9.74
C ILE A 65 0.70 3.46 -9.72
N GLN A 66 0.11 3.78 -10.88
CA GLN A 66 -1.26 4.29 -10.96
C GLN A 66 -2.30 3.27 -10.50
N MET A 67 -2.16 2.01 -10.92
CA MET A 67 -3.01 0.91 -10.55
C MET A 67 -2.87 0.58 -9.06
N ARG A 68 -1.64 0.67 -8.52
CA ARG A 68 -1.40 0.50 -7.09
C ARG A 68 -2.09 1.59 -6.28
N ASN A 69 -2.00 2.84 -6.72
CA ASN A 69 -2.64 3.97 -6.05
C ASN A 69 -4.16 3.87 -6.15
N HIS A 70 -4.70 3.48 -7.31
CA HIS A 70 -6.13 3.22 -7.45
C HIS A 70 -6.60 2.13 -6.47
N LYS A 71 -5.90 0.99 -6.40
CA LYS A 71 -6.23 -0.07 -5.43
C LYS A 71 -6.11 0.41 -3.98
N LEU A 72 -5.11 1.21 -3.65
CA LEU A 72 -4.96 1.76 -2.30
C LEU A 72 -6.17 2.63 -1.92
N LEU A 73 -6.66 3.45 -2.85
CA LEU A 73 -7.84 4.29 -2.62
C LEU A 73 -9.11 3.46 -2.37
N THR A 74 -9.28 2.30 -3.00
CA THR A 74 -10.45 1.43 -2.71
C THR A 74 -10.44 0.84 -1.29
N GLN A 75 -9.32 0.96 -0.58
CA GLN A 75 -9.21 0.56 0.83
C GLN A 75 -9.45 1.71 1.80
N ILE A 76 -9.72 2.93 1.31
CA ILE A 76 -10.01 4.10 2.12
C ILE A 76 -11.51 4.39 1.99
N PRO A 77 -12.33 4.15 3.01
CA PRO A 77 -13.76 4.40 2.93
C PRO A 77 -14.11 5.85 3.33
N GLY A 78 -15.12 6.43 2.66
CA GLY A 78 -15.87 7.60 3.16
C GLY A 78 -15.15 8.94 3.04
N ALA A 79 -15.25 9.78 4.09
CA ALA A 79 -14.77 11.17 4.06
C ALA A 79 -13.28 11.35 3.69
N PRO A 80 -12.33 10.51 4.16
CA PRO A 80 -10.94 10.58 3.73
C PRO A 80 -10.74 10.27 2.24
N GLU A 81 -11.53 9.35 1.67
CA GLU A 81 -11.50 9.01 0.25
C GLU A 81 -11.89 10.22 -0.61
N HIS A 82 -12.99 10.88 -0.24
CA HIS A 82 -13.49 12.07 -0.92
C HIS A 82 -12.47 13.21 -0.86
N ALA A 83 -11.85 13.44 0.31
CA ALA A 83 -10.81 14.46 0.47
C ALA A 83 -9.60 14.21 -0.45
N ILE A 84 -9.17 12.95 -0.61
CA ILE A 84 -8.08 12.60 -1.53
C ILE A 84 -8.49 12.83 -2.98
N LYS A 85 -9.70 12.40 -3.38
CA LYS A 85 -10.21 12.58 -4.75
C LYS A 85 -10.30 14.06 -5.14
N CYS A 86 -10.78 14.92 -4.24
CA CYS A 86 -10.90 16.36 -4.50
C CYS A 86 -9.56 17.09 -4.64
N ARG A 87 -8.50 16.61 -3.98
CA ARG A 87 -7.16 17.22 -4.02
C ARG A 87 -6.27 16.69 -5.14
N ARG A 88 -6.74 15.67 -5.88
CA ARG A 88 -5.88 14.88 -6.75
C ARG A 88 -5.61 15.56 -8.09
N ASN A 89 -4.33 15.81 -8.40
CA ASN A 89 -3.85 15.80 -9.78
C ASN A 89 -3.57 14.34 -10.20
N LYS A 90 -3.71 14.01 -11.49
CA LYS A 90 -3.79 12.62 -12.00
C LYS A 90 -2.64 11.69 -11.54
N SER A 91 -1.49 12.21 -11.09
CA SER A 91 -0.26 11.49 -10.71
C SER A 91 0.00 11.31 -9.20
N CYS A 92 -1.03 11.24 -8.36
CA CYS A 92 -0.88 11.24 -6.89
C CYS A 92 0.08 10.14 -6.38
N ASN A 93 1.19 10.51 -5.76
CA ASN A 93 2.18 9.59 -5.19
C ASN A 93 1.78 9.10 -3.78
N LEU A 94 2.42 8.04 -3.25
CA LEU A 94 2.11 7.47 -1.93
C LEU A 94 2.16 8.51 -0.81
N ASP A 95 3.14 9.42 -0.85
CA ASP A 95 3.34 10.46 0.16
C ASP A 95 2.21 11.48 0.16
N GLU A 96 1.67 11.84 -1.01
CA GLU A 96 0.53 12.76 -1.11
C GLU A 96 -0.75 12.15 -0.51
N ILE A 97 -0.96 10.84 -0.73
CA ILE A 97 -2.06 10.10 -0.11
C ILE A 97 -1.87 10.10 1.41
N ALA A 98 -0.68 9.76 1.90
CA ALA A 98 -0.39 9.71 3.34
C ALA A 98 -0.56 11.09 4.01
N ASN A 99 -0.04 12.15 3.40
CA ASN A 99 -0.18 13.52 3.90
C ASN A 99 -1.64 13.97 3.94
N THR A 100 -2.42 13.67 2.90
CA THR A 100 -3.86 14.00 2.89
C THR A 100 -4.62 13.25 3.98
N LEU A 101 -4.28 11.98 4.22
CA LEU A 101 -4.86 11.20 5.31
C LEU A 101 -4.48 11.77 6.69
N GLN A 102 -3.24 12.24 6.85
CA GLN A 102 -2.78 12.90 8.06
C GLN A 102 -3.52 14.22 8.30
N ASP A 103 -3.75 15.02 7.27
CA ASP A 103 -4.56 16.24 7.35
C ASP A 103 -5.98 15.97 7.82
N VAL A 104 -6.63 14.95 7.23
CA VAL A 104 -8.00 14.55 7.60
C VAL A 104 -8.05 14.08 9.06
N ARG A 105 -7.04 13.32 9.49
CA ARG A 105 -6.89 12.90 10.90
C ARG A 105 -6.73 14.09 11.83
N ASN A 106 -5.88 15.05 11.48
CA ASN A 106 -5.65 16.24 12.28
C ASN A 106 -6.93 17.08 12.41
N ARG A 107 -7.67 17.31 11.31
CA ARG A 107 -8.95 18.05 11.34
C ARG A 107 -9.99 17.40 12.25
N LYS A 108 -10.11 16.07 12.22
CA LYS A 108 -11.02 15.33 13.11
C LYS A 108 -10.63 15.49 14.59
N ASN A 109 -9.34 15.63 14.88
CA ASN A 109 -8.86 15.85 16.25
C ASN A 109 -9.06 17.31 16.70
N ILE A 110 -8.95 18.31 15.82
CA ILE A 110 -9.22 19.72 16.17
C ILE A 110 -10.64 19.91 16.69
N GLY A 111 -11.63 19.24 16.07
CA GLY A 111 -13.03 19.28 16.54
C GLY A 111 -13.28 18.61 17.90
N LYS A 112 -12.30 17.90 18.48
CA LYS A 112 -12.37 17.33 19.84
C LYS A 112 -11.76 18.23 20.91
N TYR A 113 -11.04 19.26 20.52
CA TYR A 113 -10.36 20.22 21.42
C TYR A 113 -10.98 21.62 21.35
N SER A 114 -12.16 21.78 20.76
CA SER A 114 -12.91 23.04 20.87
C SER A 114 -13.57 23.09 22.26
N PRO A 115 -13.41 24.18 23.04
CA PRO A 115 -14.04 24.37 24.34
C PRO A 115 -15.57 24.33 24.29
#